data_AF-A0A654BUX2-F1
#
_entry.id   AF-A0A654BUX2-F1
#
_cell.length_a   1.000
_cell.length_b   1.000
_cell.length_c   1.000
_cell.angle_alpha   90.00
_cell.angle_beta   90.00
_cell.angle_gamma   90.00
#
_symmetry.space_group_name_H-M   'P 1'
#
loop_
_entity.id
_entity.type
_entity.pdbx_description
1 polymer ?
#
loop_
_entity_poly.entity_id
_entity_poly.type
_entity_poly.pdbx_seq_one_letter_code
_entity_poly.pdbx_strand_id
1 'polypeptide(L)' 'MDLNYLFHRQQVSMMMSAAARGAEARLAHAQLASRYATQIATTQARMGADRLFVAA' A
#
# COMPACT_ATOMS: atom_id res chain seq x y z
N MET A 1 -0.88 -10.65 3.81
CA MET A 1 0.12 -10.33 2.77
C MET A 1 1.34 -9.79 3.49
N ASP A 2 2.53 -10.15 3.04
CA ASP A 2 3.74 -9.51 3.55
C ASP A 2 3.87 -8.08 3.02
N LEU A 3 4.79 -7.33 3.62
CA LEU A 3 5.01 -5.93 3.32
C LEU A 3 5.54 -5.70 1.89
N ASN A 4 6.34 -6.63 1.35
CA ASN A 4 6.89 -6.53 0.00
C ASN A 4 5.78 -6.63 -1.05
N TYR A 5 4.84 -7.56 -0.86
CA TYR A 5 3.67 -7.67 -1.72
C TYR A 5 2.86 -6.37 -1.73
N LEU A 6 2.61 -5.77 -0.56
CA LEU A 6 1.84 -4.53 -0.46
C LEU A 6 2.54 -3.37 -1.17
N PHE A 7 3.85 -3.21 -0.98
CA PHE A 7 4.62 -2.19 -1.70
C PHE A 7 4.59 -2.40 -3.21
N HIS A 8 4.80 -3.64 -3.67
CA HIS A 8 4.77 -3.96 -5.08
C HIS A 8 3.41 -3.59 -5.71
N ARG A 9 2.30 -3.97 -5.05
CA ARG A 9 0.95 -3.65 -5.55
C ARG A 9 0.62 -2.17 -5.50
N GLN A 10 1.09 -1.45 -4.47
CA GLN A 10 0.97 0.00 -4.40
C GLN A 10 1.67 0.65 -5.60
N GLN A 11 2.94 0.31 -5.85
CA GLN A 11 3.74 0.86 -6.95
C GLN A 11 3.10 0.59 -8.30
N VAL A 12 2.68 -0.65 -8.58
CA VAL A 12 1.97 -1.00 -9.81
C VAL A 12 0.69 -0.17 -9.96
N SER A 13 -0.09 -0.02 -8.90
CA SER A 13 -1.33 0.77 -8.95
C SER A 13 -1.05 2.26 -9.23
N MET A 14 0.01 2.83 -8.67
CA MET A 14 0.43 4.20 -8.98
C MET A 14 0.87 4.35 -10.44
N MET A 15 1.65 3.40 -10.96
CA MET A 15 2.06 3.40 -12.37
C MET A 15 0.86 3.31 -13.31
N MET A 16 -0.10 2.44 -13.01
CA MET A 16 -1.34 2.31 -13.80
C MET A 16 -2.19 3.58 -13.71
N SER A 17 -2.26 4.23 -12.55
CA SER A 17 -2.92 5.53 -12.41
C SER A 17 -2.24 6.63 -13.24
N ALA A 18 -0.92 6.59 -13.40
CA ALA A 18 -0.19 7.56 -14.21
C ALA A 18 -0.37 7.30 -15.72
N ALA A 19 -0.44 6.02 -16.10
CA ALA A 19 -0.57 5.60 -17.50
C ALA A 19 -2.02 5.56 -18.02
N ALA A 20 -3.02 5.59 -17.14
CA ALA A 20 -4.41 5.47 -17.53
C ALA A 20 -4.91 6.68 -18.33
N ARG A 21 -5.56 6.40 -19.47
CA ARG A 21 -6.09 7.42 -20.39
C ARG A 21 -7.40 8.05 -19.91
N GLY A 22 -8.22 7.30 -19.16
CA GLY A 22 -9.52 7.75 -18.67
C GLY A 22 -9.47 8.32 -17.25
N ALA A 23 -10.27 9.34 -16.95
CA ALA A 23 -10.33 9.94 -15.62
C ALA A 23 -10.77 8.93 -14.54
N GLU A 24 -11.75 8.09 -14.86
CA GLU A 24 -12.29 7.04 -13.99
C GLU A 24 -11.24 5.97 -13.70
N ALA A 25 -10.51 5.53 -14.73
CA ALA A 25 -9.44 4.56 -14.59
C ALA A 25 -8.29 5.11 -13.72
N ARG A 26 -7.90 6.38 -13.94
CA ARG A 26 -6.93 7.07 -13.08
C ARG A 26 -7.40 7.09 -11.63
N LEU A 27 -8.64 7.51 -11.39
CA LEU A 27 -9.21 7.59 -10.05
C LEU A 27 -9.25 6.21 -9.36
N ALA A 28 -9.69 5.17 -10.08
CA ALA A 28 -9.76 3.81 -9.53
C ALA A 28 -8.38 3.29 -9.11
N HIS A 29 -7.36 3.46 -9.96
CA HIS A 29 -5.99 3.05 -9.64
C HIS A 29 -5.38 3.88 -8.50
N ALA A 30 -5.64 5.19 -8.45
CA ALA A 30 -5.21 6.05 -7.35
C ALA A 30 -5.85 5.64 -6.01
N GLN A 31 -7.15 5.35 -5.99
CA GLN A 31 -7.84 4.85 -4.80
C GLN A 31 -7.29 3.49 -4.36
N LEU A 32 -6.98 2.61 -5.30
CA LEU A 32 -6.37 1.31 -4.98
C LEU A 32 -4.98 1.47 -4.38
N ALA A 33 -4.14 2.35 -4.93
CA ALA A 33 -2.83 2.69 -4.36
C ALA A 33 -2.95 3.25 -2.93
N SER A 34 -3.94 4.12 -2.69
CA SER A 34 -4.22 4.68 -1.36
C SER A 34 -4.59 3.59 -0.35
N ARG A 35 -5.45 2.62 -0.74
CA ARG A 35 -5.79 1.48 0.13
C ARG A 35 -4.58 0.63 0.50
N TYR A 36 -3.68 0.38 -0.46
CA TYR A 36 -2.42 -0.32 -0.16
C TYR A 36 -1.53 0.48 0.80
N ALA A 37 -1.43 1.80 0.62
CA ALA A 37 -0.68 2.66 1.55
C ALA A 37 -1.23 2.58 2.99
N THR A 38 -2.55 2.55 3.17
CA THR A 38 -3.16 2.33 4.50
C THR A 38 -2.77 0.97 5.07
N GLN A 39 -2.84 -0.11 4.28
CA GLN A 39 -2.46 -1.45 4.74
C GLN A 39 -0.97 -1.56 5.09
N ILE A 40 -0.10 -0.89 4.34
CA ILE A 40 1.34 -0.78 4.63
C ILE A 40 1.53 -0.14 6.00
N ALA A 41 0.90 1.02 6.25
CA ALA A 41 1.01 1.72 7.52
C ALA A 41 0.52 0.87 8.69
N THR A 42 -0.63 0.21 8.54
CA THR A 42 -1.16 -0.72 9.56
C THR A 42 -0.21 -1.88 9.82
N THR A 43 0.38 -2.46 8.78
CA THR A 43 1.31 -3.59 8.91
C THR A 43 2.61 -3.17 9.59
N GLN A 44 3.17 -2.02 9.21
CA GLN A 44 4.36 -1.45 9.85
C GLN A 44 4.13 -1.15 11.33
N ALA A 45 2.97 -0.57 11.69
CA ALA A 45 2.61 -0.30 13.07
C ALA A 45 2.56 -1.59 13.91
N ARG A 46 1.98 -2.67 13.37
CA ARG A 46 1.94 -3.98 14.05
C ARG A 46 3.33 -4.56 14.24
N MET A 47 4.17 -4.54 13.20
CA MET A 47 5.56 -4.99 13.30
C MET A 47 6.38 -4.18 14.33
N GLY A 48 6.12 -2.87 14.43
CA GLY A 48 6.73 -2.02 15.45
C GLY A 48 6.28 -2.38 16.87
N ALA A 49 4.97 -2.60 17.07
CA ALA A 49 4.41 -3.02 18.35
C ALA A 49 4.95 -4.40 18.78
N ASP A 50 5.01 -5.36 17.86
CA ASP A 50 5.56 -6.69 18.13
C ASP A 50 7.03 -6.63 18.55
N ARG A 51 7.84 -5.75 17.91
CA ARG A 51 9.25 -5.54 18.29
C ARG A 51 9.42 -4.96 19.70
N LEU A 52 8.51 -4.10 20.14
CA LEU A 52 8.54 -3.54 21.50
C LEU A 52 8.15 -4.59 22.54
N PHE A 53 7.21 -5.48 22.23
CA PHE A 53 6.77 -6.54 23.14
C PHE A 53 7.82 -7.64 23.33
N VAL A 54 8.63 -7.94 22.31
CA VAL A 54 9.73 -8.94 22.41
C VAL A 54 10.95 -8.39 23.17
N ALA A 55 11.09 -7.07 23.27
CA ALA A 55 12.22 -6.42 23.93
C ALA A 55 11.98 -6.08 25.42
N ALA A 56 10.78 -6.36 25.95
CA ALA A 56 10.38 -6.13 27.34
C ALA A 56 10.46 -7.43 28.17
#